data_AF-A0A955PEQ5-F1
#
_entry.id   AF-A0A955PEQ5-F1
#
_cell.length_a   1.000
_cell.length_b   1.000
_cell.length_c   1.000
_cell.angle_alpha   90.00
_cell.angle_beta   90.00
_cell.angle_gamma   90.00
#
_symmetry.space_group_name_H-M   'P 1'
#
loop_
_entity.id
_entity.type
_entity.pdbx_description
1 polymer ?
#
loop_
_entity_poly.entity_id
_entity_poly.type
_entity_poly.pdbx_seq_one_letter_code
_entity_poly.pdbx_strand_id
1 'polypeptide(L)' 'MTNPNWVFLQEFIQSFHTTGAIAPSGRALARRMVAPLDRLSGPRRILEAGPGTGVFSSEVVSRLGPEDEFIL' A
#
# COMPACT_ATOMS: atom_id res chain seq x y z
N MET A 1 -9.50 12.28 -19.52
CA MET A 1 -9.66 12.56 -18.09
C MET A 1 -8.48 11.90 -17.37
N THR A 2 -7.38 12.61 -17.22
CA THR A 2 -6.16 12.09 -16.57
C THR A 2 -6.44 11.93 -15.09
N ASN A 3 -6.43 10.69 -14.61
CA ASN A 3 -6.72 10.38 -13.21
C ASN A 3 -5.48 10.81 -12.39
N PRO A 4 -5.55 11.87 -11.56
CA PRO A 4 -4.37 12.47 -10.93
C PRO A 4 -3.56 11.47 -10.10
N ASN A 5 -4.23 10.48 -9.49
CA ASN A 5 -3.61 9.42 -8.70
C ASN A 5 -2.61 8.56 -9.49
N TRP A 6 -2.78 8.44 -10.81
CA TRP A 6 -1.88 7.68 -11.68
C TRP A 6 -0.54 8.40 -11.90
N VAL A 7 -0.58 9.73 -12.02
CA VAL A 7 0.61 10.56 -12.22
C VAL A 7 1.47 10.56 -10.95
N PHE A 8 0.85 10.70 -9.78
CA PHE A 8 1.56 10.61 -8.49
C PHE A 8 2.23 9.24 -8.30
N LEU A 9 1.54 8.15 -8.68
CA LEU A 9 2.08 6.80 -8.60
C LEU A 9 3.31 6.62 -9.52
N GLN A 10 3.27 7.20 -10.71
CA GLN A 10 4.35 7.09 -11.68
C GLN A 10 5.61 7.89 -11.28
N GLU A 11 5.44 9.10 -10.74
CA GLU A 11 6.54 9.90 -10.19
C GLU A 11 7.21 9.20 -8.98
N PHE A 12 6.41 8.53 -8.15
CA PHE A 12 6.93 7.75 -7.02
C PHE A 12 7.78 6.55 -7.50
N ILE A 13 7.37 5.88 -8.59
CA ILE A 13 8.13 4.78 -9.20
C ILE A 13 9.52 5.24 -9.68
N GLN A 14 9.61 6.41 -10.32
CA GLN A 14 10.90 6.94 -10.81
C GLN A 14 11.88 7.25 -9.67
N SER A 15 11.36 7.63 -8.50
CA SER A 15 12.17 7.95 -7.32
C SER A 15 12.62 6.72 -6.49
N PHE A 16 12.04 5.53 -6.71
CA PHE A 16 12.25 4.33 -5.87
C PHE A 16 13.55 3.56 -6.20
N HIS A 17 14.21 3.86 -7.32
CA HIS A 17 15.38 3.12 -7.82
C HIS A 17 16.64 3.20 -6.92
N THR A 18 16.56 3.91 -5.79
CA THR A 18 17.63 4.13 -4.80
C THR A 18 17.77 3.02 -3.74
N THR A 19 16.82 2.09 -3.62
CA THR A 19 16.79 1.08 -2.51
C THR A 19 17.18 -0.36 -2.93
N GLY A 20 17.73 -0.56 -4.13
CA GLY A 20 18.31 -1.86 -4.53
C GLY A 20 17.33 -3.02 -4.78
N ALA A 21 16.01 -2.76 -4.83
CA ALA A 21 15.03 -3.77 -5.20
C ALA A 21 15.05 -4.01 -6.72
N ILE A 22 15.34 -5.26 -7.13
CA ILE A 22 15.43 -5.67 -8.55
C ILE A 22 14.05 -5.57 -9.25
N ALA A 23 12.95 -5.67 -8.50
CA ALA A 23 11.60 -5.49 -9.02
C ALA A 23 10.66 -4.97 -7.91
N PRO A 24 9.60 -4.21 -8.25
CA PRO A 24 8.59 -3.80 -7.29
C PRO A 24 7.87 -5.02 -6.71
N SER A 25 7.49 -4.95 -5.44
CA SER A 25 6.58 -5.93 -4.82
C SER A 25 5.30 -6.00 -5.66
N GLY A 26 5.05 -7.14 -6.31
CA GLY A 26 3.85 -7.32 -7.12
C GLY A 26 2.58 -7.34 -6.27
N ARG A 27 1.43 -7.04 -6.89
CA ARG A 27 0.10 -7.12 -6.23
C ARG A 27 -0.16 -8.46 -5.54
N ALA A 28 0.40 -9.55 -6.08
CA ALA A 28 0.29 -10.88 -5.48
C ALA A 28 1.02 -10.99 -4.14
N LEU A 29 2.21 -10.39 -4.01
CA LEU A 29 2.97 -10.35 -2.76
C LEU A 29 2.25 -9.45 -1.75
N ALA A 30 1.85 -8.24 -2.17
CA ALA A 30 1.12 -7.32 -1.31
C ALA A 30 -0.16 -7.96 -0.71
N ARG A 31 -0.97 -8.63 -1.55
CA ARG A 31 -2.15 -9.37 -1.09
C ARG A 31 -1.82 -10.41 -0.03
N ARG A 32 -0.74 -11.19 -0.21
CA ARG A 32 -0.34 -12.25 0.74
C ARG A 32 0.16 -11.67 2.07
N MET A 33 0.92 -10.57 2.01
CA MET A 33 1.44 -9.91 3.20
C MET A 33 0.35 -9.20 4.00
N VAL A 34 -0.68 -8.68 3.32
CA VAL A 34 -1.79 -7.95 3.95
C VAL A 34 -2.93 -8.90 4.39
N ALA A 35 -3.03 -10.11 3.83
CA ALA A 35 -4.05 -11.12 4.17
C ALA A 35 -4.24 -11.40 5.69
N PRO A 36 -3.21 -11.35 6.56
CA PRO A 36 -3.43 -11.51 8.00
C PRO A 36 -4.38 -10.48 8.62
N LEU A 37 -4.54 -9.29 8.01
CA LEU A 37 -5.50 -8.27 8.47
C LEU A 37 -6.95 -8.79 8.46
N ASP A 38 -7.27 -9.74 7.57
CA ASP A 38 -8.62 -10.31 7.43
C ASP A 38 -9.03 -11.15 8.65
N ARG A 39 -8.07 -11.51 9.51
CA ARG A 39 -8.29 -12.32 10.72
C ARG A 39 -8.33 -11.46 11.99
N LEU A 40 -8.02 -10.17 11.89
CA LEU A 40 -8.08 -9.26 13.01
C LEU A 40 -9.51 -8.77 13.20
N SER A 41 -9.95 -8.71 14.45
CA SER A 41 -11.30 -8.25 14.83
C SER A 41 -11.20 -6.98 15.67
N GLY A 42 -12.21 -6.11 15.52
CA GLY A 42 -12.26 -4.79 16.15
C GLY A 42 -11.52 -3.71 15.35
N PRO A 43 -11.56 -2.45 15.83
CA PRO A 43 -10.88 -1.32 15.18
C PRO A 43 -9.36 -1.51 15.10
N ARG A 44 -8.77 -1.15 13.97
CA ARG A 44 -7.34 -1.32 13.66
C ARG A 44 -6.68 0.02 13.41
N ARG A 45 -5.46 0.20 13.92
CA ARG A 45 -4.58 1.33 13.59
C ARG A 45 -3.39 0.78 12.83
N ILE A 46 -3.21 1.17 11.58
CA ILE A 46 -2.21 0.61 10.68
C ILE A 46 -1.28 1.73 10.23
N LEU A 47 0.02 1.56 10.46
CA LEU A 47 1.07 2.46 9.99
C LEU A 47 1.81 1.81 8.81
N GLU A 48 1.85 2.50 7.67
CA GLU A 48 2.71 2.13 6.55
C GLU A 48 3.96 3.01 6.53
N ALA A 49 5.05 2.50 7.10
CA ALA A 49 6.33 3.20 7.09
C ALA A 49 6.95 3.18 5.68
N GLY A 50 6.76 4.26 4.93
CA GLY A 50 7.31 4.44 3.59
C GLY A 50 6.49 3.71 2.52
N PRO A 51 5.40 4.31 2.02
CA PRO A 51 4.42 3.62 1.17
C PRO A 51 4.94 3.17 -0.20
N GLY A 52 6.13 3.61 -0.61
CA GLY A 52 6.75 3.12 -1.83
C GLY A 52 5.82 3.30 -3.04
N THR A 53 5.71 2.24 -3.83
CA THR A 53 4.82 2.19 -4.99
C THR A 53 3.33 2.06 -4.65
N GLY A 54 2.91 2.22 -3.39
CA GLY A 54 1.50 2.20 -2.97
C GLY A 54 0.77 0.86 -3.13
N VAL A 55 1.49 -0.22 -3.46
CA VAL A 55 0.92 -1.56 -3.67
C VAL A 55 0.41 -2.17 -2.36
N PHE A 56 1.09 -1.88 -1.25
CA PHE A 56 0.65 -2.26 0.09
C PHE A 56 -0.46 -1.32 0.57
N SER A 57 -0.31 0.00 0.40
CA SER A 57 -1.37 0.98 0.71
C SER A 57 -2.70 0.60 0.07
N SER A 58 -2.70 0.25 -1.22
CA SER A 58 -3.92 -0.12 -1.94
C SER A 58 -4.59 -1.38 -1.37
N GLU A 59 -3.80 -2.40 -1.02
CA GLU A 59 -4.32 -3.63 -0.43
C GLU A 59 -4.80 -3.39 1.02
N VAL A 60 -4.12 -2.56 1.80
CA VAL A 60 -4.55 -2.18 3.16
C VAL A 60 -5.86 -1.40 3.12
N VAL A 61 -5.92 -0.34 2.33
CA VAL A 61 -7.12 0.51 2.19
C VAL A 61 -8.34 -0.29 1.76
N SER A 62 -8.17 -1.27 0.86
CA SER A 62 -9.27 -2.15 0.43
C SER A 62 -9.88 -3.02 1.54
N ARG A 63 -9.21 -3.14 2.70
CA ARG A 63 -9.61 -3.97 3.84
C ARG A 63 -9.99 -3.18 5.07
N LEU A 64 -9.85 -1.84 5.07
CA LEU A 64 -10.19 -1.01 6.22
C LEU A 64 -11.70 -1.04 6.48
N GLY A 65 -12.04 -1.12 7.76
CA GLY A 65 -13.37 -0.89 8.29
C GLY A 65 -13.58 0.59 8.64
N PRO A 66 -14.83 1.00 8.94
CA PRO A 66 -15.19 2.40 9.20
C PRO A 66 -14.49 3.00 10.42
N GLU A 67 -14.16 2.17 11.41
CA GLU A 67 -13.50 2.59 12.66
C GLU A 67 -11.96 2.42 12.59
N ASP A 68 -11.43 2.02 11.44
CA ASP A 68 -9.99 1.84 11.29
C ASP A 68 -9.29 3.16 10.95
N GLU A 69 -8.05 3.27 11.41
CA GLU A 69 -7.17 4.39 11.14
C GLU A 69 -5.95 3.90 10.34
N PHE A 70 -5.66 4.60 9.25
CA PHE A 70 -4.51 4.31 8.40
C PHE A 70 -3.59 5.52 8.31
N ILE A 71 -2.34 5.31 8.70
CA ILE A 71 -1.31 6.33 8.84
C ILE A 71 -0.16 6.00 7.88
N LEU A 72 0.36 7.02 7.20
CA LEU A 72 1.52 6.94 6.30
C LEU A 72 2.77 7.55 6.95
#